data_AF-A0A011USA5-F1
#
_entry.id   AF-A0A011USA5-F1
#
_cell.length_a   1.000
_cell.length_b   1.000
_cell.length_c   1.000
_cell.angle_alpha   90.00
_cell.angle_beta   90.00
_cell.angle_gamma   90.00
#
_symmetry.space_group_name_H-M   'P 1'
#
loop_
_entity.id
_entity.type
_entity.pdbx_description
1 polymer ?
#
loop_
_entity_poly.entity_id
_entity_poly.type
_entity_poly.pdbx_seq_one_letter_code
_entity_poly.pdbx_strand_id
1 'polypeptide(L)'
;MRPRLLCVAVLTLGVALTGCAVSVPAATSTGPATATATATGEATEATPTPTPTPTQTAVVFPRCEDLIPIELLQQNFSTDVVAYTDGGGWTIGQLLPGPVARSAVEKAERAVDCGWGVRGGSDGGVHAAVLELPAGVRDELVSALRAADGYTEAAIEGFTIFTSAVHGEIADGAVGYAFEGTTWLAIVGNSKEAAMQSAYLPAAVAALRAANAG
;
A
#
# COMPACT_ATOMS: atom_id res chain seq x y z
N MET A 1 -12.03 5.07 50.25
CA MET A 1 -11.12 3.94 50.56
C MET A 1 -11.80 2.64 50.15
N ARG A 2 -11.31 1.96 49.11
CA ARG A 2 -11.77 0.63 48.67
C ARG A 2 -10.53 -0.25 48.46
N PRO A 3 -10.51 -1.50 48.95
CA PRO A 3 -9.31 -2.33 48.95
C PRO A 3 -9.04 -2.95 47.56
N ARG A 4 -7.75 -3.10 47.30
CA ARG A 4 -7.12 -3.70 46.11
C ARG A 4 -7.30 -5.22 46.13
N LEU A 5 -7.55 -5.81 44.97
CA LEU A 5 -7.30 -7.23 44.71
C LEU A 5 -6.45 -7.33 43.45
N LEU A 6 -5.15 -7.52 43.65
CA LEU A 6 -4.21 -7.98 42.62
C LEU A 6 -4.47 -9.46 42.37
N CYS A 7 -4.86 -9.82 41.15
CA CYS A 7 -4.70 -11.19 40.65
C CYS A 7 -3.44 -11.23 39.78
N VAL A 8 -2.36 -11.77 40.32
CA VAL A 8 -1.15 -12.11 39.58
C VAL A 8 -1.40 -13.47 38.91
N ALA A 9 -1.65 -13.46 37.60
CA ALA A 9 -1.69 -14.68 36.81
C ALA A 9 -0.32 -14.86 36.14
N VAL A 10 0.48 -15.75 36.72
CA VAL A 10 1.67 -16.31 36.08
C VAL A 10 1.18 -17.36 35.08
N LEU A 11 1.30 -17.10 33.78
CA LEU A 11 1.10 -18.12 32.76
C LEU A 11 2.43 -18.44 32.08
N THR A 12 2.76 -19.72 32.14
CA THR A 12 4.03 -20.34 31.81
C THR A 12 4.30 -20.41 30.31
N LEU A 13 5.57 -20.17 30.00
CA LEU A 13 6.27 -20.30 28.73
C LEU A 13 6.12 -21.72 28.14
N GLY A 14 5.61 -21.82 26.91
CA GLY A 14 5.59 -23.06 26.12
C GLY A 14 6.19 -22.81 24.74
N VAL A 15 7.51 -23.00 24.62
CA VAL A 15 8.22 -22.99 23.34
C VAL A 15 8.16 -24.39 22.75
N ALA A 16 7.39 -24.57 21.66
CA ALA A 16 7.43 -25.77 20.85
C ALA A 16 8.18 -25.47 19.54
N LEU A 17 9.48 -25.81 19.49
CA LEU A 17 10.23 -25.90 18.23
C LEU A 17 9.85 -27.20 17.54
N THR A 18 9.04 -27.13 16.49
CA THR A 18 8.88 -28.23 15.54
C THR A 18 9.54 -27.83 14.22
N GLY A 19 10.69 -28.45 13.96
CA GLY A 19 11.41 -28.32 12.70
C GLY A 19 10.78 -29.22 11.64
N CYS A 20 10.49 -28.66 10.48
CA CYS A 20 10.22 -29.42 9.26
C CYS A 20 11.41 -29.25 8.32
N ALA A 21 12.30 -30.24 8.33
CA ALA A 21 13.22 -30.49 7.24
C ALA A 21 12.58 -31.55 6.34
N VAL A 22 12.28 -31.19 5.08
CA VAL A 22 11.89 -32.15 4.04
C VAL A 22 12.73 -31.91 2.80
N SER A 23 13.71 -32.81 2.67
CA SER A 23 14.26 -33.52 1.51
C SER A 23 14.06 -32.97 0.10
N VAL A 24 15.18 -32.64 -0.53
CA VAL A 24 15.37 -32.53 -1.98
C VAL A 24 15.64 -33.92 -2.56
N PRO A 25 14.87 -34.41 -3.55
CA PRO A 25 15.32 -35.50 -4.40
C PRO A 25 16.12 -34.95 -5.58
N ALA A 26 17.39 -35.33 -5.66
CA ALA A 26 18.15 -35.34 -6.90
C ALA A 26 17.72 -36.57 -7.72
N ALA A 27 17.36 -36.37 -8.98
CA ALA A 27 17.25 -37.44 -9.96
C ALA A 27 18.01 -37.05 -11.23
N THR A 28 19.17 -37.68 -11.38
CA THR A 28 19.92 -37.81 -12.63
C THR A 28 19.23 -38.86 -13.49
N SER A 29 18.99 -38.62 -14.77
CA SER A 29 18.99 -39.70 -15.77
C SER A 29 19.27 -39.17 -17.17
N THR A 30 20.47 -39.50 -17.63
CA THR A 30 20.95 -39.43 -19.02
C THR A 30 20.21 -40.46 -19.87
N GLY A 31 19.83 -40.11 -21.08
CA GLY A 31 19.39 -41.08 -22.09
C GLY A 31 19.39 -40.45 -23.49
N PRO A 32 20.23 -40.93 -24.43
CA PRO A 32 20.17 -40.52 -25.82
C PRO A 32 19.22 -41.45 -26.59
N ALA A 33 18.34 -40.88 -27.41
CA ALA A 33 17.60 -41.62 -28.42
C ALA A 33 17.71 -40.88 -29.76
N THR A 34 18.53 -41.45 -30.64
CA THR A 34 18.57 -41.19 -32.06
C THR A 34 17.32 -41.78 -32.72
N ALA A 35 16.58 -41.00 -33.51
CA ALA A 35 15.77 -41.51 -34.60
C ALA A 35 15.58 -40.44 -35.69
N THR A 36 15.89 -40.88 -36.89
CA THR A 36 15.92 -40.19 -38.18
C THR A 36 14.52 -40.03 -38.79
N ALA A 37 14.36 -39.00 -39.63
CA ALA A 37 13.66 -39.00 -40.94
C ALA A 37 12.54 -37.95 -41.12
N THR A 38 12.85 -36.98 -41.99
CA THR A 38 12.10 -36.58 -43.20
C THR A 38 10.62 -36.21 -43.09
N ALA A 39 10.33 -34.91 -43.30
CA ALA A 39 9.35 -34.45 -44.28
C ALA A 39 9.51 -32.93 -44.51
N THR A 40 9.94 -32.58 -45.72
CA THR A 40 9.85 -31.23 -46.29
C THR A 40 8.37 -30.87 -46.45
N GLY A 41 7.91 -29.92 -45.65
CA GLY A 41 6.64 -29.23 -45.82
C GLY A 41 6.90 -27.73 -45.67
N GLU A 42 7.12 -27.07 -46.79
CA GLU A 42 7.22 -25.61 -46.87
C GLU A 42 5.82 -25.04 -46.65
N ALA A 43 5.42 -24.94 -45.38
CA ALA A 43 4.28 -24.15 -44.97
C ALA A 43 4.79 -22.73 -44.78
N THR A 44 4.38 -21.83 -45.67
CA THR A 44 4.52 -20.38 -45.51
C THR A 44 3.80 -19.98 -44.22
N GLU A 45 4.56 -19.95 -43.13
CA GLU A 45 4.11 -19.46 -41.83
C GLU A 45 3.84 -17.96 -41.99
N ALA A 46 2.55 -17.60 -41.98
CA ALA A 46 2.14 -16.21 -41.95
C ALA A 46 2.65 -15.61 -40.64
N THR A 47 3.70 -14.79 -40.73
CA THR A 47 4.21 -14.00 -39.60
C THR A 47 3.03 -13.27 -38.96
N PRO A 48 2.74 -13.48 -37.66
CA PRO A 48 1.65 -12.78 -37.01
C PRO A 48 2.01 -11.30 -37.00
N THR A 49 1.17 -10.46 -37.62
CA THR A 49 1.28 -9.01 -37.48
C THR A 49 1.19 -8.69 -35.99
N PRO A 50 2.22 -8.05 -35.38
CA PRO A 50 2.13 -7.66 -33.98
C PRO A 50 0.89 -6.80 -33.78
N THR A 51 -0.05 -7.28 -32.96
CA THR A 51 -1.17 -6.48 -32.52
C THR A 51 -0.60 -5.29 -31.73
N PRO A 52 -0.92 -4.04 -32.09
CA PRO A 52 -0.45 -2.90 -31.33
C PRO A 52 -0.91 -3.07 -29.88
N THR A 53 0.03 -3.14 -28.95
CA THR A 53 -0.29 -3.10 -27.53
C THR A 53 -0.90 -1.72 -27.26
N PRO A 54 -2.12 -1.63 -26.68
CA PRO A 54 -2.70 -0.34 -26.37
C PRO A 54 -1.77 0.39 -25.41
N THR A 55 -1.25 1.53 -25.83
CA THR A 55 -0.52 2.45 -24.96
C THR A 55 -1.51 3.01 -23.95
N GLN A 56 -1.51 2.50 -22.71
CA GLN A 56 -2.25 3.16 -21.64
C GLN A 56 -1.65 4.54 -21.41
N THR A 57 -2.51 5.56 -21.36
CA THR A 57 -2.11 6.90 -20.94
C THR A 57 -1.56 6.80 -19.52
N ALA A 58 -0.33 7.28 -19.31
CA ALA A 58 0.27 7.29 -17.99
C ALA A 58 -0.56 8.15 -17.04
N VAL A 59 -0.89 7.61 -15.86
CA VAL A 59 -1.60 8.35 -14.82
C VAL A 59 -0.75 9.56 -14.39
N VAL A 60 -1.39 10.72 -14.30
CA VAL A 60 -0.83 11.98 -13.80
C VAL A 60 -1.05 12.05 -12.29
N PHE A 61 0.01 12.25 -11.51
CA PHE A 61 -0.10 12.40 -10.06
C PHE A 61 -0.29 13.88 -9.70
N PRO A 62 -1.24 14.20 -8.82
CA PRO A 62 -1.44 15.57 -8.34
C PRO A 62 -0.23 16.05 -7.52
N ARG A 63 -0.07 17.37 -7.42
CA ARG A 63 0.91 17.97 -6.50
C ARG A 63 0.45 17.81 -5.06
N CYS A 64 1.38 17.89 -4.10
CA CYS A 64 1.05 17.71 -2.70
C CYS A 64 0.03 18.73 -2.17
N GLU A 65 0.13 19.99 -2.58
CA GLU A 65 -0.82 21.04 -2.23
C GLU A 65 -2.23 20.78 -2.75
N ASP A 66 -2.37 19.98 -3.81
CA ASP A 66 -3.65 19.65 -4.44
C ASP A 66 -4.19 18.29 -3.94
N LEU A 67 -3.34 17.40 -3.42
CA LEU A 67 -3.71 16.04 -2.99
C LEU A 67 -4.62 16.04 -1.75
N ILE A 68 -4.20 16.76 -0.70
CA ILE A 68 -5.02 16.98 0.50
C ILE A 68 -4.97 18.48 0.83
N PRO A 69 -6.09 19.20 0.67
CA PRO A 69 -6.17 20.62 1.02
C PRO A 69 -5.79 20.87 2.49
N ILE A 70 -5.03 21.93 2.73
CA ILE A 70 -4.53 22.26 4.08
C ILE A 70 -5.68 22.51 5.06
N GLU A 71 -6.82 22.99 4.58
CA GLU A 71 -8.03 23.25 5.37
C GLU A 71 -8.60 21.95 5.97
N LEU A 72 -8.53 20.83 5.25
CA LEU A 72 -8.97 19.54 5.77
C LEU A 72 -8.05 19.03 6.87
N LEU A 73 -6.74 19.25 6.71
CA LEU A 73 -5.74 18.92 7.73
C LEU A 73 -5.93 19.81 8.97
N GLN A 74 -6.24 21.08 8.79
CA GLN A 74 -6.53 22.01 9.88
C GLN A 74 -7.77 21.60 10.69
N GLN A 75 -8.79 21.08 10.01
CA GLN A 75 -10.04 20.65 10.63
C GLN A 75 -9.91 19.30 11.35
N ASN A 76 -9.12 18.36 10.80
CA ASN A 76 -9.12 16.96 11.24
C ASN A 76 -7.85 16.55 12.00
N PHE A 77 -6.79 17.36 11.95
CA PHE A 77 -5.52 17.10 12.63
C PHE A 77 -5.11 18.26 13.56
N SER A 78 -4.77 19.43 13.03
CA SER A 78 -4.30 20.57 13.82
C SER A 78 -4.41 21.90 13.08
N THR A 79 -4.93 22.94 13.74
CA THR A 79 -5.05 24.29 13.17
C THR A 79 -3.70 24.91 12.76
N ASP A 80 -2.59 24.44 13.35
CA ASP A 80 -1.24 24.93 13.10
C ASP A 80 -0.45 24.09 12.09
N VAL A 81 -1.12 23.18 11.38
CA VAL A 81 -0.50 22.34 10.36
C VAL A 81 0.09 23.17 9.21
N VAL A 82 1.25 22.72 8.74
CA VAL A 82 1.95 23.25 7.57
C VAL A 82 2.44 22.09 6.71
N ALA A 83 2.58 22.33 5.41
CA ALA A 83 3.27 21.40 4.53
C ALA A 83 4.77 21.38 4.85
N TYR A 84 5.38 20.20 4.81
CA TYR A 84 6.82 20.04 4.88
C TYR A 84 7.41 20.04 3.48
N THR A 85 8.52 20.76 3.28
CA THR A 85 9.18 20.89 1.97
C THR A 85 9.81 19.61 1.44
N ASP A 86 9.95 18.56 2.26
CA ASP A 86 10.51 17.25 1.87
C ASP A 86 9.86 16.11 2.69
N GLY A 87 8.56 16.18 2.92
CA GLY A 87 7.85 15.18 3.74
C GLY A 87 8.28 15.14 5.21
N GLY A 88 9.06 16.12 5.70
CA GLY A 88 9.50 16.19 7.09
C GLY A 88 10.67 15.24 7.43
N GLY A 89 11.36 14.72 6.41
CA GLY A 89 12.47 13.77 6.58
C GLY A 89 12.04 12.31 6.73
N TRP A 90 10.74 12.02 6.61
CA TRP A 90 10.16 10.67 6.66
C TRP A 90 9.52 10.32 5.31
N THR A 91 9.69 9.08 4.88
CA THR A 91 9.01 8.54 3.69
C THR A 91 7.74 7.80 4.09
N ILE A 92 6.76 7.69 3.17
CA ILE A 92 5.53 6.95 3.47
C ILE A 92 5.85 5.50 3.86
N GLY A 93 6.83 4.86 3.19
CA GLY A 93 7.25 3.49 3.46
C GLY A 93 7.79 3.26 4.89
N GLN A 94 8.34 4.29 5.53
CA GLN A 94 8.77 4.20 6.94
C GLN A 94 7.58 4.24 7.90
N LEU A 95 6.49 4.89 7.51
CA LEU A 95 5.35 5.19 8.38
C LEU A 95 4.19 4.20 8.25
N LEU A 96 4.08 3.49 7.11
CA LEU A 96 2.97 2.56 6.92
C LEU A 96 3.03 1.36 7.89
N PRO A 97 1.86 0.92 8.40
CA PRO A 97 1.77 -0.28 9.22
C PRO A 97 1.95 -1.56 8.37
N GLY A 98 2.64 -2.54 8.95
CA GLY A 98 2.77 -3.88 8.37
C GLY A 98 3.81 -4.00 7.26
N PRO A 99 4.52 -5.14 7.16
CA PRO A 99 5.63 -5.32 6.21
C PRO A 99 5.17 -5.35 4.74
N VAL A 100 3.95 -5.81 4.45
CA VAL A 100 3.45 -5.93 3.06
C VAL A 100 3.26 -4.55 2.44
N ALA A 101 2.66 -3.61 3.16
CA ALA A 101 2.48 -2.24 2.68
C ALA A 101 3.82 -1.54 2.44
N ARG A 102 4.79 -1.70 3.34
CA ARG A 102 6.14 -1.13 3.18
C ARG A 102 6.87 -1.73 1.97
N SER A 103 6.81 -3.04 1.80
CA SER A 103 7.39 -3.71 0.63
C SER A 103 6.73 -3.28 -0.68
N ALA A 104 5.43 -2.99 -0.67
CA ALA A 104 4.75 -2.46 -1.85
C ALA A 104 5.27 -1.07 -2.23
N VAL A 105 5.54 -0.20 -1.26
CA VAL A 105 6.18 1.11 -1.51
C VAL A 105 7.55 0.94 -2.17
N GLU A 106 8.38 0.02 -1.68
CA GLU A 106 9.71 -0.25 -2.25
C GLU A 106 9.67 -0.78 -3.69
N LYS A 107 8.56 -1.42 -4.07
CA LYS A 107 8.34 -2.00 -5.41
C LYS A 107 7.54 -1.08 -6.34
N ALA A 108 7.17 0.12 -5.89
CA ALA A 108 6.42 1.06 -6.71
C ALA A 108 7.29 1.54 -7.89
N GLU A 109 6.67 1.65 -9.06
CA GLU A 109 7.34 2.13 -10.28
C GLU A 109 7.47 3.65 -10.28
N ARG A 110 6.49 4.34 -9.69
CA ARG A 110 6.45 5.79 -9.48
C ARG A 110 5.82 6.10 -8.13
N ALA A 111 6.29 7.14 -7.48
CA ALA A 111 5.72 7.63 -6.22
C ALA A 111 5.84 9.16 -6.12
N VAL A 112 4.83 9.78 -5.51
CA VAL A 112 4.89 11.16 -4.98
C VAL A 112 4.54 11.08 -3.51
N ASP A 113 5.46 11.51 -2.66
CA ASP A 113 5.31 11.55 -1.20
C ASP A 113 5.02 12.98 -0.72
N CYS A 114 4.03 13.11 0.15
CA CYS A 114 3.58 14.35 0.74
C CYS A 114 3.55 14.22 2.26
N GLY A 115 3.95 15.29 2.96
CA GLY A 115 3.96 15.31 4.42
C GLY A 115 3.56 16.67 4.97
N TRP A 116 2.82 16.62 6.07
CA TRP A 116 2.35 17.77 6.80
C TRP A 116 2.53 17.52 8.30
N GLY A 117 2.82 18.59 9.04
CA GLY A 117 2.87 18.50 10.49
C GLY A 117 2.74 19.86 11.15
N VAL A 118 2.85 19.88 12.48
CA VAL A 118 2.56 21.10 13.25
C VAL A 118 3.75 22.05 13.23
N ARG A 119 3.48 23.32 12.95
CA ARG A 119 4.48 24.40 13.03
C ARG A 119 5.16 24.40 14.41
N GLY A 120 6.48 24.48 14.43
CA GLY A 120 7.28 24.46 15.66
C GLY A 120 7.84 23.09 16.04
N GLY A 121 7.59 22.04 15.25
CA GLY A 121 8.29 20.75 15.37
C GLY A 121 7.63 19.76 16.34
N SER A 122 6.34 19.50 16.16
CA SER A 122 5.66 18.38 16.83
C SER A 122 6.07 17.04 16.20
N ASP A 123 6.10 15.97 17.00
CA ASP A 123 6.27 14.59 16.52
C ASP A 123 5.01 14.06 15.79
N GLY A 124 3.94 14.85 15.72
CA GLY A 124 2.70 14.50 15.03
C GLY A 124 2.63 15.02 13.60
N GLY A 125 2.10 14.20 12.70
CA GLY A 125 1.92 14.56 11.29
C GLY A 125 0.91 13.72 10.55
N VAL A 126 0.67 14.11 9.30
CA VAL A 126 -0.06 13.34 8.29
C VAL A 126 0.85 13.21 7.09
N HIS A 127 0.94 12.01 6.54
CA HIS A 127 1.69 11.71 5.34
C HIS A 127 0.76 11.04 4.34
N ALA A 128 0.92 11.39 3.07
CA ALA A 128 0.18 10.80 1.98
C ALA A 128 1.12 10.49 0.83
N ALA A 129 0.78 9.49 0.04
CA ALA A 129 1.48 9.20 -1.18
C ALA A 129 0.53 8.73 -2.27
N VAL A 130 0.89 9.05 -3.51
CA VAL A 130 0.32 8.48 -4.72
C VAL A 130 1.37 7.59 -5.34
N LEU A 131 1.08 6.31 -5.51
CA LEU A 131 2.01 5.32 -6.01
C LEU A 131 1.42 4.59 -7.20
N GLU A 132 2.28 4.21 -8.15
CA GLU A 132 1.96 3.22 -9.18
C GLU A 132 2.63 1.90 -8.83
N LEU A 133 1.84 0.86 -8.68
CA LEU A 133 2.30 -0.49 -8.36
C LEU A 133 2.22 -1.40 -9.58
N PRO A 134 3.19 -2.30 -9.78
CA PRO A 134 2.99 -3.44 -10.64
C PRO A 134 1.73 -4.21 -10.22
N ALA A 135 0.92 -4.67 -11.16
CA ALA A 135 -0.39 -5.28 -10.87
C ALA A 135 -0.32 -6.43 -9.84
N GLY A 136 0.71 -7.28 -9.93
CA GLY A 136 0.92 -8.37 -8.97
C GLY A 136 1.21 -7.89 -7.55
N VAL A 137 1.94 -6.77 -7.39
CA VAL A 137 2.23 -6.16 -6.08
C VAL A 137 0.96 -5.54 -5.50
N ARG A 138 0.15 -4.88 -6.34
CA ARG A 138 -1.16 -4.35 -5.94
C ARG A 138 -2.08 -5.47 -5.45
N ASP A 139 -2.19 -6.55 -6.22
CA ASP A 139 -3.06 -7.69 -5.90
C ASP A 139 -2.62 -8.38 -4.59
N GLU A 140 -1.32 -8.56 -4.37
CA GLU A 140 -0.75 -9.07 -3.12
C GLU A 140 -1.14 -8.18 -1.93
N LEU A 141 -0.96 -6.86 -2.05
CA LEU A 141 -1.30 -5.91 -1.00
C LEU A 141 -2.80 -5.91 -0.68
N VAL A 142 -3.66 -5.82 -1.69
CA VAL A 142 -5.13 -5.85 -1.50
C VAL A 142 -5.58 -7.15 -0.85
N SER A 143 -5.02 -8.29 -1.27
CA SER A 143 -5.31 -9.59 -0.67
C SER A 143 -4.89 -9.62 0.81
N ALA A 144 -3.70 -9.13 1.13
CA ALA A 144 -3.22 -9.05 2.51
C ALA A 144 -4.09 -8.15 3.39
N LEU A 145 -4.56 -7.01 2.86
CA LEU A 145 -5.45 -6.10 3.59
C LEU A 145 -6.82 -6.72 3.88
N ARG A 146 -7.38 -7.49 2.94
CA ARG A 146 -8.64 -8.24 3.14
C ARG A 146 -8.53 -9.37 4.14
N ALA A 147 -7.35 -10.01 4.21
CA ALA A 147 -7.08 -11.10 5.13
C ALA A 147 -6.70 -10.61 6.54
N ALA A 148 -6.29 -9.36 6.68
CA ALA A 148 -5.88 -8.78 7.95
C ALA A 148 -7.08 -8.39 8.81
N ASP A 149 -7.04 -8.77 10.08
CA ASP A 149 -7.98 -8.25 11.07
C ASP A 149 -7.75 -6.75 11.29
N GLY A 150 -8.83 -5.98 11.44
CA GLY A 150 -8.77 -4.57 11.80
C GLY A 150 -8.75 -3.58 10.64
N TYR A 151 -8.78 -4.05 9.38
CA TYR A 151 -9.08 -3.19 8.23
C TYR A 151 -10.56 -3.25 7.87
N THR A 152 -11.15 -2.08 7.63
CA THR A 152 -12.50 -1.94 7.08
C THR A 152 -12.41 -1.68 5.59
N GLU A 153 -12.93 -2.60 4.77
CA GLU A 153 -13.06 -2.41 3.32
C GLU A 153 -14.33 -1.63 2.98
N ALA A 154 -14.21 -0.66 2.06
CA ALA A 154 -15.34 0.08 1.50
C ALA A 154 -15.02 0.51 0.06
N ALA A 155 -15.89 1.35 -0.53
CA ALA A 155 -15.66 1.93 -1.85
C ALA A 155 -15.91 3.44 -1.85
N ILE A 156 -15.08 4.18 -2.58
CA ILE A 156 -15.27 5.62 -2.85
C ILE A 156 -15.19 5.83 -4.35
N GLU A 157 -16.33 6.17 -4.94
CA GLU A 157 -16.46 6.50 -6.36
C GLU A 157 -15.88 5.49 -7.36
N GLY A 158 -15.64 4.23 -6.98
CA GLY A 158 -15.01 3.21 -7.83
C GLY A 158 -13.64 2.74 -7.33
N PHE A 159 -13.02 3.48 -6.43
CA PHE A 159 -11.84 3.03 -5.69
C PHE A 159 -12.26 2.01 -4.63
N THR A 160 -11.49 0.93 -4.52
CA THR A 160 -11.56 0.05 -3.34
C THR A 160 -10.73 0.69 -2.24
N ILE A 161 -11.30 0.88 -1.05
CA ILE A 161 -10.60 1.53 0.07
C ILE A 161 -10.49 0.61 1.28
N PHE A 162 -9.44 0.82 2.07
CA PHE A 162 -9.23 0.16 3.35
C PHE A 162 -8.83 1.19 4.40
N THR A 163 -9.49 1.20 5.56
CA THR A 163 -9.09 2.05 6.69
C THR A 163 -8.84 1.21 7.94
N SER A 164 -7.96 1.69 8.80
CA SER A 164 -7.72 1.08 10.11
C SER A 164 -7.19 2.11 11.10
N ALA A 165 -7.57 1.98 12.37
CA ALA A 165 -6.90 2.68 13.46
C ALA A 165 -5.49 2.09 13.67
N VAL A 166 -4.50 2.96 13.85
CA VAL A 166 -3.11 2.58 14.14
C VAL A 166 -2.81 3.01 15.56
N HIS A 167 -2.51 2.05 16.43
CA HIS A 167 -2.13 2.33 17.81
C HIS A 167 -0.63 2.62 17.86
N GLY A 168 -0.27 3.85 18.24
CA GLY A 168 1.11 4.27 18.39
C GLY A 168 1.54 4.27 19.86
N GLU A 169 2.84 4.25 20.10
CA GLU A 169 3.37 4.34 21.48
C GLU A 169 3.15 5.72 22.10
N ILE A 170 3.21 6.77 21.28
CA ILE A 170 3.11 8.18 21.70
C ILE A 170 1.70 8.72 21.45
N ALA A 171 1.16 8.45 20.26
CA ALA A 171 -0.15 8.89 19.87
C ALA A 171 -0.79 7.89 18.92
N ASP A 172 -2.09 7.66 19.10
CA ASP A 172 -2.88 6.91 18.14
C ASP A 172 -3.00 7.71 16.82
N GLY A 173 -3.30 6.98 15.77
CA GLY A 173 -3.54 7.51 14.45
C GLY A 173 -4.44 6.59 13.65
N ALA A 174 -4.38 6.77 12.35
CA ALA A 174 -5.07 5.92 11.41
C ALA A 174 -4.28 5.81 10.11
N VAL A 175 -4.67 4.82 9.34
CA VAL A 175 -4.22 4.62 7.97
C VAL A 175 -5.42 4.49 7.05
N GLY A 176 -5.29 5.01 5.85
CA GLY A 176 -6.25 4.87 4.76
C GLY A 176 -5.53 4.49 3.48
N TYR A 177 -6.09 3.53 2.76
CA TYR A 177 -5.64 3.11 1.44
C TYR A 177 -6.77 3.24 0.44
N ALA A 178 -6.48 3.64 -0.79
CA ALA A 178 -7.41 3.57 -1.92
C ALA A 178 -6.73 3.03 -3.17
N PHE A 179 -7.42 2.18 -3.92
CA PHE A 179 -6.90 1.48 -5.08
C PHE A 179 -7.82 1.63 -6.30
N GLU A 180 -7.23 2.01 -7.44
CA GLU A 180 -7.86 2.00 -8.77
C GLU A 180 -6.83 1.57 -9.82
N GLY A 181 -7.08 0.44 -10.49
CA GLY A 181 -6.09 -0.16 -11.39
C GLY A 181 -4.77 -0.46 -10.67
N THR A 182 -3.67 0.09 -11.19
CA THR A 182 -2.32 0.05 -10.61
C THR A 182 -2.03 1.21 -9.67
N THR A 183 -2.93 2.18 -9.54
CA THR A 183 -2.73 3.35 -8.65
C THR A 183 -3.13 3.00 -7.22
N TRP A 184 -2.27 3.39 -6.29
CA TRP A 184 -2.46 3.26 -4.85
C TRP A 184 -2.28 4.62 -4.17
N LEU A 185 -3.30 5.05 -3.45
CA LEU A 185 -3.23 6.17 -2.51
C LEU A 185 -3.01 5.60 -1.11
N ALA A 186 -1.99 6.08 -0.41
CA ALA A 186 -1.71 5.70 0.97
C ALA A 186 -1.66 6.94 1.84
N ILE A 187 -2.40 6.96 2.94
CA ILE A 187 -2.45 8.08 3.89
C ILE A 187 -2.29 7.52 5.30
N VAL A 188 -1.38 8.07 6.09
CA VAL A 188 -1.15 7.68 7.48
C VAL A 188 -0.87 8.91 8.33
N GLY A 189 -1.35 8.93 9.56
CA GLY A 189 -1.04 10.04 10.46
C GLY A 189 -1.80 10.03 11.76
N ASN A 190 -1.51 11.02 12.60
CA ASN A 190 -2.15 11.24 13.89
C ASN A 190 -3.53 11.86 13.75
N SER A 191 -4.40 11.21 12.99
CA SER A 191 -5.81 11.57 12.78
C SER A 191 -6.70 10.41 13.15
N LYS A 192 -7.96 10.72 13.47
CA LYS A 192 -8.97 9.70 13.74
C LYS A 192 -9.26 8.89 12.48
N GLU A 193 -9.54 7.60 12.62
CA GLU A 193 -9.92 6.72 11.50
C GLU A 193 -11.09 7.30 10.70
N ALA A 194 -12.09 7.89 11.37
CA ALA A 194 -13.22 8.53 10.71
C ALA A 194 -12.80 9.61 9.69
N ALA A 195 -11.72 10.36 9.95
CA ALA A 195 -11.21 11.38 9.04
C ALA A 195 -10.56 10.78 7.78
N MET A 196 -9.98 9.58 7.85
CA MET A 196 -9.47 8.88 6.68
C MET A 196 -10.59 8.64 5.68
N GLN A 197 -11.72 8.12 6.16
CA GLN A 197 -12.85 7.76 5.32
C GLN A 197 -13.68 8.98 4.86
N SER A 198 -13.89 9.97 5.74
CA SER A 198 -14.82 11.09 5.46
C SER A 198 -14.18 12.33 4.85
N ALA A 199 -12.85 12.49 4.96
CA ALA A 199 -12.15 13.69 4.52
C ALA A 199 -10.97 13.38 3.61
N TYR A 200 -9.96 12.65 4.10
CA TYR A 200 -8.67 12.56 3.42
C TYR A 200 -8.71 11.68 2.15
N LEU A 201 -9.26 10.46 2.22
CA LEU A 201 -9.37 9.59 1.03
C LEU A 201 -10.31 10.20 -0.04
N PRO A 202 -11.50 10.74 0.31
CA PRO A 202 -12.33 11.46 -0.67
C PRO A 202 -11.58 12.60 -1.38
N ALA A 203 -10.84 13.42 -0.63
CA ALA A 203 -10.08 14.53 -1.20
C ALA A 203 -8.97 14.03 -2.14
N ALA A 204 -8.20 13.03 -1.71
CA ALA A 204 -7.12 12.46 -2.51
C ALA A 204 -7.63 11.80 -3.81
N VAL A 205 -8.74 11.06 -3.73
CA VAL A 205 -9.41 10.47 -4.90
C VAL A 205 -9.89 11.55 -5.87
N ALA A 206 -10.54 12.60 -5.35
CA ALA A 206 -11.00 13.72 -6.18
C ALA A 206 -9.85 14.45 -6.86
N ALA A 207 -8.74 14.70 -6.15
CA ALA A 207 -7.55 15.33 -6.69
C ALA A 207 -6.90 14.50 -7.80
N LEU A 208 -6.77 13.19 -7.59
CA LEU A 208 -6.24 12.27 -8.60
C LEU A 208 -7.11 12.28 -9.85
N ARG A 209 -8.44 12.27 -9.71
CA ARG A 209 -9.36 12.34 -10.84
C ARG A 209 -9.28 13.65 -11.59
N ALA A 210 -9.23 14.77 -10.87
CA ALA A 210 -9.09 16.08 -11.49
C ALA A 210 -7.81 16.18 -12.32
N ALA A 211 -6.71 15.58 -11.85
CA ALA A 211 -5.45 15.52 -12.59
C ALA A 211 -5.50 14.66 -13.86
N ASN A 212 -6.47 13.76 -13.98
CA ASN A 212 -6.61 12.81 -15.09
C ASN A 212 -7.91 12.99 -15.90
N ALA A 213 -8.67 14.06 -15.65
CA ALA A 213 -9.84 14.43 -16.43
C ALA A 213 -9.40 15.05 -17.77
N GLY A 214 -9.14 14.20 -18.77
CA GLY A 214 -8.81 14.58 -20.15
C GLY A 214 -9.96 14.33 -21.12
#